data_AF-A0A926B8D9-F1
#
_entry.id   AF-A0A926B8D9-F1
#
_cell.length_a   1.000
_cell.length_b   1.000
_cell.length_c   1.000
_cell.angle_alpha   90.00
_cell.angle_beta   90.00
_cell.angle_gamma   90.00
#
_symmetry.space_group_name_H-M   'P 1'
#
loop_
_entity.id
_entity.type
_entity.pdbx_description
1 polymer ?
#
loop_
_entity_poly.entity_id
_entity_poly.type
_entity_poly.pdbx_seq_one_letter_code
_entity_poly.pdbx_strand_id
1 'polypeptide(L)'
;MATSDGSGSHLTDELTALMAHAHALVGVELADLADQMGLPVPAIGAGPERTKGWSGQIIERELGVETKGSAGPDFARLGIELKTVPVDLDLRPRESTAVCQIDPVAIAGESWETSTAREKLNRVLFVALEVPENARSVGERRVSAVR
;
A
#
# COMPACT_ATOMS: atom_id res chain seq x y z
N MET A 1 -6.31 -37.09 -20.53
CA MET A 1 -5.06 -36.29 -20.57
C MET A 1 -5.41 -34.95 -19.94
N ALA A 2 -5.14 -34.80 -18.64
CA ALA A 2 -5.47 -33.58 -17.89
C ALA A 2 -4.51 -32.47 -18.33
N THR A 3 -5.05 -31.42 -18.93
CA THR A 3 -4.32 -30.17 -19.13
C THR A 3 -4.04 -29.59 -17.76
N SER A 4 -2.77 -29.63 -17.34
CA SER A 4 -2.31 -28.99 -16.12
C SER A 4 -2.60 -27.49 -16.18
N ASP A 5 -3.32 -27.01 -15.17
CA ASP A 5 -3.78 -25.63 -15.00
C ASP A 5 -2.60 -24.71 -14.64
N GLY A 6 -1.79 -24.35 -15.64
CA GLY A 6 -0.59 -23.50 -15.47
C GLY A 6 -0.92 -22.08 -14.97
N SER A 7 -2.17 -21.63 -15.13
CA SER A 7 -2.68 -20.35 -14.66
C SER A 7 -2.60 -20.21 -13.14
N GLY A 8 -3.00 -21.25 -12.40
CA GLY A 8 -3.01 -21.23 -10.93
C GLY A 8 -1.61 -21.25 -10.31
N SER A 9 -0.64 -21.89 -10.96
CA SER A 9 0.76 -21.92 -10.51
C SER A 9 1.39 -20.53 -10.60
N HIS A 10 1.20 -19.84 -11.72
CA HIS A 10 1.80 -18.51 -11.94
C HIS A 10 1.27 -17.44 -10.98
N LEU A 11 -0.03 -17.46 -10.65
CA LEU A 11 -0.60 -16.53 -9.66
C LEU A 11 -0.06 -16.79 -8.25
N THR A 12 0.21 -18.05 -7.92
CA THR A 12 0.82 -18.43 -6.63
C THR A 12 2.27 -17.96 -6.54
N ASP A 13 3.03 -18.09 -7.63
CA ASP A 13 4.41 -17.60 -7.71
C ASP A 13 4.47 -16.08 -7.63
N GLU A 14 3.55 -15.38 -8.32
CA GLU A 14 3.44 -13.92 -8.29
C GLU A 14 3.09 -13.39 -6.90
N LEU A 15 2.14 -14.02 -6.21
CA LEU A 15 1.82 -13.70 -4.81
C LEU A 15 3.03 -13.94 -3.88
N THR A 16 3.72 -15.06 -4.07
CA THR A 16 4.89 -15.41 -3.24
C THR A 16 6.00 -14.39 -3.44
N ALA A 17 6.27 -13.97 -4.68
CA ALA A 17 7.24 -12.95 -5.00
C ALA A 17 6.88 -11.59 -4.38
N LEU A 18 5.61 -11.16 -4.52
CA LEU A 18 5.12 -9.92 -3.90
C LEU A 18 5.32 -9.94 -2.38
N MET A 19 4.89 -11.01 -1.71
CA MET A 19 5.01 -11.12 -0.26
C MET A 19 6.48 -11.21 0.18
N ALA A 20 7.34 -11.88 -0.58
CA ALA A 20 8.77 -11.96 -0.28
C ALA A 20 9.43 -10.58 -0.38
N HIS A 21 9.14 -9.81 -1.43
CA HIS A 21 9.63 -8.43 -1.58
C HIS A 21 9.11 -7.53 -0.47
N ALA A 22 7.80 -7.55 -0.20
CA ALA A 22 7.22 -6.74 0.86
C ALA A 22 7.83 -7.04 2.24
N HIS A 23 8.01 -8.32 2.60
CA HIS A 23 8.68 -8.67 3.85
C HIS A 23 10.15 -8.24 3.91
N ALA A 24 10.85 -8.21 2.78
CA ALA A 24 12.24 -7.74 2.72
C ALA A 24 12.37 -6.24 3.03
N LEU A 25 11.28 -5.47 2.93
CA LEU A 25 11.26 -4.05 3.31
C LEU A 25 11.22 -3.83 4.82
N VAL A 26 10.89 -4.84 5.65
CA VAL A 26 10.83 -4.68 7.10
C VAL A 26 12.20 -4.23 7.64
N GLY A 27 12.19 -3.12 8.36
CA GLY A 27 13.38 -2.46 8.88
C GLY A 27 13.92 -1.33 8.01
N VAL A 28 13.44 -1.16 6.77
CA VAL A 28 13.92 -0.13 5.84
C VAL A 28 13.22 1.21 6.10
N GLU A 29 13.97 2.32 6.04
CA GLU A 29 13.41 3.68 6.10
C GLU A 29 12.90 4.14 4.74
N LEU A 30 11.81 4.92 4.73
CA LEU A 30 11.26 5.43 3.47
C LEU A 30 12.21 6.39 2.74
N ALA A 31 13.08 7.10 3.47
CA ALA A 31 14.11 7.94 2.87
C ALA A 31 15.11 7.13 2.04
N ASP A 32 15.50 5.94 2.51
CA ASP A 32 16.43 5.06 1.80
C ASP A 32 15.80 4.51 0.51
N LEU A 33 14.51 4.16 0.56
CA LEU A 33 13.76 3.76 -0.64
C LEU A 33 13.65 4.92 -1.63
N ALA A 34 13.32 6.11 -1.15
CA ALA A 34 13.22 7.29 -2.00
C ALA A 34 14.55 7.62 -2.67
N ASP A 35 15.67 7.54 -1.96
CA ASP A 35 17.02 7.77 -2.50
C ASP A 35 17.37 6.76 -3.61
N GLN A 36 17.10 5.47 -3.38
CA GLN A 36 17.30 4.41 -4.38
C GLN A 36 16.51 4.67 -5.68
N MET A 37 15.34 5.31 -5.57
CA MET A 37 14.49 5.68 -6.70
C MET A 37 14.77 7.07 -7.26
N GLY A 38 15.71 7.83 -6.68
CA GLY A 38 15.99 9.21 -7.05
C GLY A 38 14.82 10.18 -6.80
N LEU A 39 13.95 9.85 -5.84
CA LEU A 39 12.77 10.64 -5.48
C LEU A 39 13.06 11.58 -4.30
N PRO A 40 12.55 12.82 -4.33
CA PRO A 40 12.76 13.74 -3.23
C PRO A 40 11.95 13.33 -1.99
N VAL A 41 12.58 13.42 -0.82
CA VAL A 41 11.89 13.37 0.47
C VAL A 41 11.35 14.77 0.78
N PRO A 42 10.09 14.92 1.23
CA PRO A 42 9.56 16.20 1.68
C PRO A 42 10.45 16.84 2.75
N ALA A 43 10.65 18.14 2.65
CA ALA A 43 11.48 18.90 3.58
C ALA A 43 10.98 18.77 5.02
N ILE A 44 11.90 18.86 5.98
CA ILE A 44 11.56 18.88 7.41
C ILE A 44 10.54 19.98 7.70
N GLY A 45 9.50 19.63 8.47
CA GLY A 45 8.42 20.56 8.80
C GLY A 45 7.46 20.88 7.66
N ALA A 46 7.53 20.17 6.52
CA ALA A 46 6.52 20.27 5.47
C ALA A 46 5.14 19.85 6.02
N GLY A 47 4.12 20.64 5.72
CA GLY A 47 2.76 20.38 6.19
C GLY A 47 2.11 19.16 5.54
N PRO A 48 0.91 18.76 6.02
CA PRO A 48 0.14 17.65 5.48
C PRO A 48 -0.11 17.76 3.97
N GLU A 49 -0.28 18.97 3.45
CA GLU A 49 -0.53 19.22 2.03
C GLU A 49 0.62 18.80 1.10
N ARG A 50 1.85 18.73 1.64
CA ARG A 50 3.05 18.32 0.89
C ARG A 50 3.50 16.90 1.20
N THR A 51 2.97 16.29 2.26
CA THR A 51 3.39 14.98 2.77
C THR A 51 2.32 13.91 2.60
N LYS A 52 1.05 14.30 2.44
CA LYS A 52 -0.08 13.37 2.24
C LYS A 52 0.14 12.51 1.00
N GLY A 53 -0.01 11.20 1.19
CA GLY A 53 0.15 10.21 0.12
C GLY A 53 1.60 9.85 -0.20
N TRP A 54 2.60 10.64 0.22
CA TRP A 54 4.00 10.39 -0.13
C TRP A 54 4.48 9.01 0.33
N SER A 55 4.22 8.62 1.58
CA SER A 55 4.62 7.30 2.08
C SER A 55 3.99 6.15 1.28
N GLY A 56 2.72 6.29 0.89
CA GLY A 56 2.03 5.32 0.05
C GLY A 56 2.70 5.20 -1.32
N GLN A 57 2.97 6.34 -1.97
CA GLN A 57 3.62 6.39 -3.28
C GLN A 57 5.02 5.77 -3.31
N ILE A 58 5.79 5.92 -2.23
CA ILE A 58 7.10 5.26 -2.10
C ILE A 58 6.93 3.74 -2.07
N ILE A 59 6.03 3.22 -1.24
CA ILE A 59 5.81 1.76 -1.12
C ILE A 59 5.16 1.19 -2.40
N GLU A 60 4.21 1.91 -3.00
CA GLU A 60 3.61 1.55 -4.29
C GLU A 60 4.67 1.37 -5.37
N ARG A 61 5.58 2.35 -5.50
CA ARG A 61 6.65 2.29 -6.50
C ARG A 61 7.66 1.19 -6.20
N GLU A 62 8.03 1.04 -4.94
CA GLU A 62 8.97 -0.01 -4.50
C GLU A 62 8.42 -1.41 -4.80
N LEU A 63 7.13 -1.66 -4.52
CA LEU A 63 6.48 -2.95 -4.78
C LEU A 63 5.99 -3.12 -6.23
N GLY A 64 6.29 -2.17 -7.11
CA GLY A 64 5.98 -2.27 -8.53
C GLY A 64 4.49 -2.13 -8.88
N VAL A 65 3.71 -1.41 -8.06
CA VAL A 65 2.33 -1.05 -8.41
C VAL A 65 2.33 -0.28 -9.73
N GLU A 66 1.60 -0.80 -10.72
CA GLU A 66 1.51 -0.17 -12.03
C GLU A 66 0.78 1.17 -11.91
N THR A 67 1.46 2.28 -12.22
CA THR A 67 0.80 3.58 -12.29
C THR A 67 -0.17 3.61 -13.47
N LYS A 68 -1.46 3.30 -13.25
CA LYS A 68 -2.63 3.88 -13.97
C LYS A 68 -3.98 3.30 -13.51
N GLY A 69 -4.79 4.16 -12.88
CA GLY A 69 -6.09 4.57 -13.43
C GLY A 69 -7.27 3.60 -13.44
N SER A 70 -7.16 2.39 -12.90
CA SER A 70 -8.34 1.53 -12.69
C SER A 70 -8.92 1.75 -11.29
N ALA A 71 -10.24 1.72 -11.15
CA ALA A 71 -10.92 1.86 -9.85
C ALA A 71 -10.69 0.64 -8.91
N GLY A 72 -10.02 -0.40 -9.40
CA GLY A 72 -9.83 -1.68 -8.71
C GLY A 72 -8.59 -1.74 -7.80
N PRO A 73 -8.22 -2.96 -7.38
CA PRO A 73 -7.07 -3.21 -6.52
C PRO A 73 -5.72 -2.86 -7.18
N ASP A 74 -4.76 -2.41 -6.38
CA ASP A 74 -3.41 -2.02 -6.84
C ASP A 74 -2.67 -3.14 -7.59
N PHE A 75 -2.80 -4.39 -7.12
CA PHE A 75 -2.33 -5.60 -7.82
C PHE A 75 -3.52 -6.34 -8.42
N ALA A 76 -4.07 -5.80 -9.51
CA ALA A 76 -5.32 -6.25 -10.11
C ALA A 76 -5.38 -7.77 -10.41
N ARG A 77 -4.28 -8.37 -10.90
CA ARG A 77 -4.20 -9.82 -11.18
C ARG A 77 -4.31 -10.68 -9.93
N LEU A 78 -3.81 -10.19 -8.80
CA LEU A 78 -3.87 -10.87 -7.50
C LEU A 78 -5.13 -10.51 -6.71
N GLY A 79 -5.85 -9.46 -7.15
CA GLY A 79 -6.97 -8.87 -6.43
C GLY A 79 -6.56 -8.32 -5.07
N ILE A 80 -5.35 -7.76 -4.95
CA ILE A 80 -4.80 -7.23 -3.70
C ILE A 80 -4.70 -5.71 -3.76
N GLU A 81 -5.28 -5.05 -2.78
CA GLU A 81 -5.09 -3.62 -2.54
C GLU A 81 -3.90 -3.41 -1.58
N LEU A 82 -3.05 -2.43 -1.85
CA LEU A 82 -1.95 -2.05 -0.98
C LEU A 82 -2.39 -0.92 -0.07
N LYS A 83 -2.14 -1.04 1.23
CA LYS A 83 -2.35 0.05 2.20
C LYS A 83 -1.16 0.22 3.13
N THR A 84 -0.61 1.42 3.13
CA THR A 84 0.32 1.84 4.19
C THR A 84 -0.46 2.38 5.38
N VAL A 85 -0.07 2.02 6.61
CA VAL A 85 -0.72 2.50 7.84
C VAL A 85 0.34 3.00 8.80
N PRO A 86 0.36 4.27 9.22
CA PRO A 86 1.29 4.71 10.23
C PRO A 86 0.90 4.16 11.61
N VAL A 87 1.89 3.64 12.34
CA VAL A 87 1.70 2.99 13.63
C VAL A 87 2.64 3.55 14.69
N ASP A 88 2.28 3.35 15.96
CA ASP A 88 3.21 3.49 17.09
C ASP A 88 4.12 2.25 17.24
N LEU A 89 4.97 2.25 18.28
CA LEU A 89 5.92 1.18 18.57
C LEU A 89 5.24 -0.15 18.95
N ASP A 90 3.97 -0.11 19.38
CA ASP A 90 3.17 -1.28 19.72
C ASP A 90 2.29 -1.72 18.53
N LEU A 91 2.57 -1.22 17.32
CA LEU A 91 1.82 -1.46 16.09
C LEU A 91 0.36 -0.98 16.14
N ARG A 92 0.03 -0.02 17.01
CA ARG A 92 -1.32 0.58 17.02
C ARG A 92 -1.42 1.64 15.93
N PRO A 93 -2.44 1.59 15.06
CA PRO A 93 -2.66 2.63 14.05
C PRO A 93 -2.81 4.01 14.66
N ARG A 94 -2.11 5.00 14.11
CA ARG A 94 -2.21 6.41 14.55
C ARG A 94 -3.33 7.18 13.87
N GLU A 95 -3.83 6.68 12.75
CA GLU A 95 -4.89 7.30 11.96
C GLU A 95 -5.79 6.25 11.29
N SER A 96 -6.92 6.70 10.76
CA SER A 96 -7.79 5.86 9.93
C SER A 96 -7.17 5.63 8.55
N THR A 97 -7.44 4.48 7.96
CA THR A 97 -6.98 4.14 6.61
C THR A 97 -8.04 4.49 5.58
N ALA A 98 -7.68 5.30 4.57
CA ALA A 98 -8.58 5.61 3.47
C ALA A 98 -8.78 4.39 2.55
N VAL A 99 -10.03 4.02 2.30
CA VAL A 99 -10.38 2.88 1.45
C VAL A 99 -10.60 3.34 0.01
N CYS A 100 -11.65 4.13 -0.25
CA CYS A 100 -11.95 4.68 -1.56
C CYS A 100 -12.64 6.05 -1.43
N GLN A 101 -12.69 6.80 -2.52
CA GLN A 101 -13.60 7.94 -2.63
C GLN A 101 -15.02 7.41 -2.88
N ILE A 102 -16.02 8.13 -2.38
CA ILE A 102 -17.44 7.81 -2.58
C ILE A 102 -18.07 8.95 -3.35
N ASP A 103 -18.73 8.64 -4.46
CA ASP A 103 -19.59 9.60 -5.15
C ASP A 103 -20.94 9.67 -4.41
N PRO A 104 -21.29 10.81 -3.78
CA PRO A 104 -22.50 10.93 -2.97
C PRO A 104 -23.80 10.83 -3.77
N VAL A 105 -23.75 10.95 -5.10
CA VAL A 105 -24.91 10.78 -5.99
C VAL A 105 -24.99 9.33 -6.47
N ALA A 106 -23.87 8.76 -6.91
CA ALA A 106 -23.86 7.40 -7.46
C ALA A 106 -24.15 6.32 -6.40
N ILE A 107 -23.72 6.55 -5.15
CA ILE A 107 -23.83 5.58 -4.04
C ILE A 107 -25.28 5.13 -3.78
N ALA A 108 -26.28 5.95 -4.12
CA ALA A 108 -27.69 5.60 -3.95
C ALA A 108 -28.14 4.43 -4.85
N GLY A 109 -27.43 4.19 -5.96
CA GLY A 109 -27.67 3.07 -6.87
C GLY A 109 -26.69 1.90 -6.72
N GLU A 110 -25.74 1.99 -5.80
CA GLU A 110 -24.73 0.97 -5.58
C GLU A 110 -25.22 -0.13 -4.61
N SER A 111 -24.75 -1.36 -4.84
CA SER A 111 -24.91 -2.47 -3.89
C SER A 111 -23.59 -2.77 -3.21
N TRP A 112 -23.63 -3.32 -2.00
CA TRP A 112 -22.41 -3.76 -1.31
C TRP A 112 -21.63 -4.76 -2.16
N GLU A 113 -22.35 -5.69 -2.79
CA GLU A 113 -21.79 -6.81 -3.54
C GLU A 113 -20.91 -6.36 -4.71
N THR A 114 -21.25 -5.24 -5.33
CA THR A 114 -20.55 -4.67 -6.49
C THR A 114 -19.79 -3.39 -6.16
N SER A 115 -19.70 -3.02 -4.88
CA SER A 115 -19.07 -1.76 -4.46
C SER A 115 -17.54 -1.82 -4.57
N THR A 116 -16.93 -0.69 -4.95
CA THR A 116 -15.48 -0.50 -4.93
C THR A 116 -14.89 -0.71 -3.53
N ALA A 117 -15.64 -0.34 -2.49
CA ALA A 117 -15.22 -0.54 -1.10
C ALA A 117 -15.05 -2.05 -0.80
N ARG A 118 -16.03 -2.88 -1.17
CA ARG A 118 -15.93 -4.33 -1.01
C ARG A 118 -14.78 -4.91 -1.83
N GLU A 119 -14.63 -4.48 -3.08
CA GLU A 119 -13.56 -4.96 -3.96
C GLU A 119 -12.17 -4.69 -3.37
N LYS A 120 -11.91 -3.44 -2.93
CA LYS A 120 -10.63 -3.04 -2.32
C LYS A 120 -10.38 -3.67 -0.95
N LEU A 121 -11.43 -3.93 -0.17
CA LEU A 121 -11.29 -4.54 1.17
C LEU A 121 -11.23 -6.07 1.14
N ASN A 122 -11.49 -6.70 -0.02
CA ASN A 122 -11.54 -8.15 -0.12
C ASN A 122 -10.19 -8.81 0.20
N ARG A 123 -9.08 -8.23 -0.26
CA ARG A 123 -7.72 -8.64 0.11
C ARG A 123 -6.84 -7.41 0.16
N VAL A 124 -6.26 -7.16 1.33
CA VAL A 124 -5.42 -5.99 1.57
C VAL A 124 -4.04 -6.47 2.02
N LEU A 125 -3.00 -5.96 1.37
CA LEU A 125 -1.63 -6.03 1.85
C LEU A 125 -1.37 -4.78 2.70
N PHE A 126 -1.26 -4.96 4.00
CA PHE A 126 -0.94 -3.88 4.92
C PHE A 126 0.57 -3.75 5.12
N VAL A 127 1.08 -2.54 4.93
CA VAL A 127 2.46 -2.17 5.26
C VAL A 127 2.42 -1.17 6.42
N ALA A 128 2.77 -1.65 7.61
CA ALA A 128 2.82 -0.82 8.80
C ALA A 128 4.08 0.05 8.78
N LEU A 129 3.89 1.35 8.95
CA LEU A 129 4.95 2.35 8.95
C LEU A 129 5.10 2.89 10.37
N GLU A 130 6.09 2.41 11.11
CA GLU A 130 6.41 2.97 12.41
C GLU A 130 6.83 4.44 12.25
N VAL A 131 6.24 5.28 13.09
CA VAL A 131 6.58 6.71 13.18
C VAL A 131 7.44 6.91 14.44
N PRO A 132 8.77 7.12 14.30
CA PRO A 132 9.64 7.41 15.43
C PRO A 132 9.12 8.60 16.24
N GLU A 133 9.28 8.55 17.57
CA GLU A 133 8.77 9.59 18.48
C GLU A 133 9.27 11.00 18.14
N ASN A 134 10.51 11.10 17.66
CA ASN A 134 11.16 12.36 17.29
C ASN A 134 11.31 12.54 15.77
N ALA A 135 10.47 11.87 14.97
CA ALA A 135 10.54 11.97 13.52
C ALA A 135 10.33 13.42 13.05
N ARG A 136 11.25 13.94 12.23
CA ARG A 136 11.19 15.32 11.70
C ARG A 136 10.69 15.35 10.25
N SER A 137 10.71 14.21 9.58
CA SER A 137 10.21 14.01 8.21
C SER A 137 9.46 12.70 8.08
N VAL A 138 8.54 12.63 7.11
CA VAL A 138 7.88 11.39 6.69
C VAL A 138 8.85 10.34 6.12
N GLY A 139 10.05 10.77 5.70
CA GLY A 139 11.11 9.87 5.26
C GLY A 139 11.70 9.00 6.38
N GLU A 140 11.64 9.46 7.63
CA GLU A 140 12.16 8.73 8.82
C GLU A 140 11.23 7.60 9.27
N ARG A 141 10.08 7.43 8.62
CA ARG A 141 9.19 6.29 8.88
C ARG A 141 9.87 5.01 8.43
N ARG A 142 9.70 3.95 9.21
CA ARG A 142 10.28 2.63 8.94
C ARG A 142 9.18 1.61 8.71
N VAL A 143 9.37 0.71 7.74
CA VAL A 143 8.47 -0.44 7.62
C VAL A 143 8.69 -1.34 8.84
N SER A 144 7.68 -1.47 9.70
CA SER A 144 7.78 -2.26 10.94
C SER A 144 7.11 -3.63 10.83
N ALA A 145 6.10 -3.75 9.97
CA ALA A 145 5.44 -5.02 9.70
C ALA A 145 4.77 -5.03 8.32
N VAL A 146 4.61 -6.23 7.77
CA VAL A 146 3.83 -6.51 6.57
C VAL A 146 2.86 -7.64 6.86
N ARG A 147 1.59 -7.47 6.49
CA ARG A 147 0.50 -8.43 6.80
C ARG A 147 -0.52 -8.53 5.66
#